data_AF-A0A2D8M784-F1
#
_entry.id   AF-A0A2D8M784-F1
#
_cell.length_a   1.000
_cell.length_b   1.000
_cell.length_c   1.000
_cell.angle_alpha   90.00
_cell.angle_beta   90.00
_cell.angle_gamma   90.00
#
_symmetry.space_group_name_H-M   'P 1'
#
loop_
_entity.id
_entity.type
_entity.pdbx_description
1 polymer ?
#
loop_
_entity_poly.entity_id
_entity_poly.type
_entity_poly.pdbx_seq_one_letter_code
_entity_poly.pdbx_strand_id
1 'polypeptide(L)'
;MHGRAILLTLLMVTMSLSGCFGENQIIEEPEVIIEESPRVFVTDKTGNSVDIQPIEMTFHFSDVGETGKEPSIGVTSSGCIFFIAMEKVMRSCDAGETWEETQDPVQCSPTTSDPYGWVDTITDRVFNVQMIGLETAWICWSDDDGQTWLGNPHDSGTTPINDHIKLATGP
;
A
#
# COMPACT_ATOMS: atom_id res chain seq x y z
N MET A 1 -56.82 12.02 71.82
CA MET A 1 -56.71 12.17 70.35
C MET A 1 -55.43 12.87 69.88
N HIS A 2 -54.72 13.63 70.72
CA HIS A 2 -53.53 14.39 70.31
C HIS A 2 -52.27 13.54 70.02
N GLY A 3 -52.03 12.45 70.74
CA GLY A 3 -50.83 11.61 70.50
C GLY A 3 -50.80 10.91 69.14
N ARG A 4 -51.97 10.55 68.58
CA ARG A 4 -52.08 9.94 67.24
C ARG A 4 -51.79 10.95 66.13
N ALA A 5 -52.21 12.20 66.31
CA ALA A 5 -51.94 13.27 65.35
C ALA A 5 -50.45 13.62 65.30
N ILE A 6 -49.79 13.69 66.47
CA ILE A 6 -48.34 13.96 66.57
C ILE A 6 -47.53 12.86 65.87
N LEU A 7 -47.89 11.59 66.09
CA LEU A 7 -47.23 10.45 65.46
C LEU A 7 -47.35 10.49 63.93
N LEU A 8 -48.54 10.83 63.41
CA LEU A 8 -48.78 10.96 61.97
C LEU A 8 -47.97 12.11 61.34
N THR A 9 -47.88 13.26 62.02
CA THR A 9 -47.03 14.37 61.56
C THR A 9 -45.55 14.01 61.58
N LEU A 10 -45.07 13.32 62.61
CA LEU A 10 -43.67 12.90 62.69
C LEU A 10 -43.33 11.94 61.54
N LEU A 11 -44.23 11.00 61.24
CA LEU A 11 -44.05 10.02 60.17
C LEU A 11 -43.98 10.68 58.77
N MET A 12 -44.87 11.66 58.52
CA MET A 12 -44.88 12.44 57.27
C MET A 12 -43.60 13.26 57.08
N VAL A 13 -43.07 13.85 58.15
CA VAL A 13 -41.80 14.61 58.11
C VAL A 13 -40.62 13.67 57.84
N THR A 14 -40.58 12.48 58.46
CA THR A 14 -39.47 11.54 58.24
C THR A 14 -39.43 10.98 56.81
N MET A 15 -40.56 10.79 56.14
CA MET A 15 -40.60 10.34 54.74
C MET A 15 -40.15 11.42 53.74
N SER A 16 -40.23 12.70 54.10
CA SER A 16 -39.74 13.80 53.24
C SER A 16 -38.24 14.03 53.37
N LEU A 17 -37.60 13.51 54.44
CA LEU A 17 -36.15 13.57 54.67
C LEU A 17 -35.37 12.39 54.05
N SER A 18 -36.04 11.28 53.70
CA SER A 18 -35.37 10.09 53.13
C SER A 18 -34.86 10.27 51.70
N GLY A 19 -35.18 11.38 51.03
CA GLY A 19 -34.70 11.71 49.69
C GLY A 19 -33.57 12.75 49.63
N CYS A 20 -33.11 13.28 50.79
CA CYS A 20 -32.13 14.37 50.83
C CYS A 20 -30.70 13.91 51.17
N PHE A 21 -30.51 12.62 51.44
CA PHE A 21 -29.19 11.99 51.45
C PHE A 21 -28.98 11.30 50.10
N GLY A 22 -28.57 12.09 49.11
CA GLY A 22 -28.14 11.57 47.83
C GLY A 22 -26.97 10.62 48.04
N GLU A 23 -27.14 9.37 47.63
CA GLU A 23 -26.06 8.44 47.43
C GLU A 23 -25.05 9.12 46.49
N ASN A 24 -23.80 9.32 46.94
CA ASN A 24 -22.75 9.82 46.08
C ASN A 24 -22.68 8.86 44.89
N GLN A 25 -23.21 9.29 43.75
CA GLN A 25 -23.06 8.54 42.52
C GLN A 25 -21.57 8.48 42.25
N ILE A 26 -21.01 7.28 42.40
CA ILE A 26 -19.65 6.99 41.98
C ILE A 26 -19.70 7.18 40.47
N ILE A 27 -19.21 8.33 40.00
CA ILE A 27 -18.95 8.54 38.59
C ILE A 27 -17.78 7.60 38.31
N GLU A 28 -18.07 6.41 37.78
CA GLU A 28 -17.04 5.55 37.21
C GLU A 28 -16.41 6.35 36.07
N GLU A 29 -15.21 6.85 36.33
CA GLU A 29 -14.38 7.49 35.32
C GLU A 29 -14.12 6.41 34.25
N PRO A 30 -14.43 6.68 32.97
CA PRO A 30 -14.27 5.67 31.93
C PRO A 30 -12.80 5.23 31.90
N GLU A 31 -12.56 3.93 32.08
CA GLU A 31 -11.22 3.35 31.92
C GLU A 31 -10.67 3.76 30.54
N VAL A 32 -9.56 4.49 30.54
CA VAL A 32 -8.84 4.83 29.32
C VAL A 32 -8.28 3.52 28.78
N ILE A 33 -8.93 2.97 27.75
CA ILE A 33 -8.43 1.84 26.99
C ILE A 33 -7.16 2.31 26.29
N ILE A 34 -6.00 1.98 26.85
CA ILE A 34 -4.72 2.16 26.19
C ILE A 34 -4.67 1.08 25.11
N GLU A 35 -4.92 1.43 23.85
CA GLU A 35 -4.68 0.51 22.74
C GLU A 35 -3.18 0.16 22.71
N GLU A 36 -2.84 -1.05 23.15
CA GLU A 36 -1.45 -1.49 23.35
C GLU A 36 -0.60 -1.58 22.07
N SER A 37 -1.17 -1.33 20.89
CA SER A 37 -0.36 -1.08 19.69
C SER A 37 -1.23 -0.46 18.59
N PRO A 38 -0.90 0.73 18.07
CA PRO A 38 -1.51 1.22 16.85
C PRO A 38 -1.18 0.22 15.73
N ARG A 39 -2.20 -0.45 15.15
CA ARG A 39 -2.00 -1.26 13.92
C ARG A 39 -1.60 -0.41 12.73
N VAL A 40 -1.79 0.91 12.85
CA VAL A 40 -1.42 1.93 11.86
C VAL A 40 -0.51 2.93 12.56
N PHE A 41 0.67 3.14 12.00
CA PHE A 41 1.65 4.11 12.49
C PHE A 41 2.21 4.88 11.29
N VAL A 42 2.57 6.15 11.52
CA VAL A 42 3.20 6.99 10.50
C VAL A 42 4.68 7.11 10.83
N THR A 43 5.53 7.07 9.81
CA THR A 43 6.98 7.20 9.99
C THR A 43 7.53 8.40 9.23
N ASP A 44 8.61 8.98 9.74
CA ASP A 44 9.42 9.92 8.98
C ASP A 44 10.27 9.19 7.91
N LYS A 45 11.00 9.96 7.10
CA LYS A 45 11.88 9.42 6.05
C LYS A 45 13.00 8.49 6.55
N THR A 46 13.25 8.44 7.85
CA THR A 46 14.26 7.59 8.49
C THR A 46 13.65 6.36 9.15
N GLY A 47 12.33 6.21 9.09
CA GLY A 47 11.58 5.09 9.68
C GLY A 47 11.21 5.29 11.15
N ASN A 48 11.44 6.49 11.73
CA ASN A 48 11.04 6.75 13.10
C ASN A 48 9.54 7.05 13.17
N SER A 49 8.85 6.53 14.20
CA SER A 49 7.44 6.83 14.44
C SER A 49 7.22 8.32 14.69
N VAL A 50 6.19 8.88 14.05
CA VAL A 50 5.73 10.26 14.24
C VAL A 50 4.25 10.25 14.63
N ASP A 51 3.90 11.05 15.63
CA ASP A 51 2.54 11.17 16.15
C ASP A 51 1.70 12.12 15.29
N ILE A 52 1.46 11.71 14.05
CA ILE A 52 0.59 12.41 13.10
C ILE A 52 -0.47 11.46 12.56
N GLN A 53 -1.61 12.03 12.16
CA GLN A 53 -2.69 11.25 11.58
C GLN A 53 -2.24 10.62 10.26
N PRO A 54 -2.54 9.33 10.01
CA PRO A 54 -2.31 8.70 8.72
C PRO A 54 -3.06 9.45 7.61
N ILE A 55 -2.46 9.47 6.42
CA ILE A 55 -3.11 10.00 5.23
C ILE A 55 -4.36 9.16 4.96
N GLU A 56 -5.47 9.81 4.63
CA GLU A 56 -6.68 9.13 4.17
C GLU A 56 -6.38 8.43 2.85
N MET A 57 -6.47 7.10 2.84
CA MET A 57 -6.15 6.27 1.69
C MET A 57 -7.30 5.31 1.41
N THR A 58 -7.61 5.16 0.13
CA THR A 58 -8.52 4.13 -0.37
C THR A 58 -7.67 3.05 -1.05
N PHE A 59 -7.89 1.80 -0.68
CA PHE A 59 -7.25 0.67 -1.34
C PHE A 59 -8.14 0.16 -2.47
N HIS A 60 -7.58 0.10 -3.67
CA HIS A 60 -8.26 -0.42 -4.85
C HIS A 60 -7.68 -1.79 -5.18
N PHE A 61 -8.56 -2.75 -5.48
CA PHE A 61 -8.13 -4.00 -6.10
C PHE A 61 -8.22 -3.82 -7.61
N SER A 62 -7.10 -4.03 -8.30
CA SER A 62 -7.03 -3.93 -9.75
C SER A 62 -6.49 -5.24 -10.31
N ASP A 63 -7.28 -5.87 -11.18
CA ASP A 63 -6.88 -7.07 -11.88
C ASP A 63 -6.19 -6.69 -13.19
N VAL A 64 -4.89 -7.01 -13.28
CA VAL A 64 -4.08 -6.73 -14.47
C VAL A 64 -4.34 -7.76 -15.59
N GLY A 65 -4.99 -8.88 -15.28
CA GLY A 65 -5.30 -9.94 -16.24
C GLY A 65 -4.14 -10.91 -16.52
N GLU A 66 -3.02 -10.77 -15.82
CA GLU A 66 -1.80 -11.57 -16.01
C GLU A 66 -1.28 -12.16 -14.69
N THR A 67 -0.54 -13.27 -14.78
CA THR A 67 0.10 -13.84 -13.59
C THR A 67 1.40 -13.11 -13.27
N GLY A 68 1.61 -12.72 -12.01
CA GLY A 68 2.82 -12.02 -11.58
C GLY A 68 3.77 -12.90 -10.76
N LYS A 69 4.58 -13.76 -11.41
CA LYS A 69 5.79 -14.28 -10.75
C LYS A 69 6.87 -13.20 -10.86
N GLU A 70 7.56 -12.94 -9.76
CA GLU A 70 8.60 -11.90 -9.66
C GLU A 70 8.10 -10.51 -10.13
N PRO A 71 6.99 -9.99 -9.58
CA PRO A 71 6.38 -8.77 -10.07
C PRO A 71 7.24 -7.54 -9.77
N SER A 72 7.30 -6.62 -10.74
CA SER A 72 7.89 -5.30 -10.60
C SER A 72 6.87 -4.23 -10.96
N ILE A 73 6.89 -3.10 -10.24
CA ILE A 73 6.00 -1.96 -10.51
C ILE A 73 6.78 -0.66 -10.50
N GLY A 74 6.46 0.25 -11.41
CA GLY A 74 7.02 1.60 -11.46
C GLY A 74 6.00 2.58 -12.02
N VAL A 75 6.23 3.87 -11.77
CA VAL A 75 5.33 4.96 -12.19
C VAL A 75 6.20 6.06 -12.79
N THR A 76 5.88 6.50 -14.01
CA THR A 76 6.57 7.62 -14.66
C THR A 76 6.00 8.95 -14.16
N SER A 77 6.68 10.06 -14.43
CA SER A 77 6.25 11.40 -14.02
C SER A 77 4.90 11.83 -14.62
N SER A 78 4.47 11.21 -15.73
CA SER A 78 3.14 11.41 -16.34
C SER A 78 2.01 10.76 -15.53
N GLY A 79 2.35 9.90 -14.57
CA GLY A 79 1.40 9.14 -13.76
C GLY A 79 1.00 7.80 -14.39
N CYS A 80 1.60 7.42 -15.52
CA CYS A 80 1.41 6.08 -16.06
C CYS A 80 2.13 5.04 -15.18
N ILE A 81 1.41 3.96 -14.88
CA ILE A 81 1.86 2.83 -14.06
C ILE A 81 2.27 1.71 -15.00
N PHE A 82 3.43 1.12 -14.74
CA PHE A 82 3.95 -0.03 -15.45
C PHE A 82 4.11 -1.19 -14.48
N PHE A 83 3.48 -2.31 -14.80
CA PHE A 83 3.54 -3.56 -14.05
C PHE A 83 4.09 -4.66 -14.94
N ILE A 84 5.20 -5.26 -14.52
CA ILE A 84 5.79 -6.39 -15.26
C ILE A 84 5.22 -7.69 -14.70
N ALA A 85 4.61 -8.46 -15.59
CA ALA A 85 3.99 -9.74 -15.31
C ALA A 85 4.55 -10.78 -16.28
N MET A 86 5.49 -11.61 -15.80
CA MET A 86 6.29 -12.48 -16.68
C MET A 86 7.01 -11.65 -17.75
N GLU A 87 6.97 -12.06 -19.02
CA GLU A 87 7.55 -11.33 -20.13
C GLU A 87 6.85 -9.98 -20.39
N LYS A 88 5.59 -9.82 -19.97
CA LYS A 88 4.70 -8.73 -20.39
C LYS A 88 4.90 -7.45 -19.60
N VAL A 89 4.77 -6.32 -20.29
CA VAL A 89 4.68 -4.99 -19.69
C VAL A 89 3.24 -4.49 -19.78
N MET A 90 2.58 -4.48 -18.63
CA MET A 90 1.21 -4.02 -18.47
C MET A 90 1.22 -2.55 -18.06
N ARG A 91 0.53 -1.69 -18.80
CA ARG A 91 0.51 -0.25 -18.60
C ARG A 91 -0.89 0.23 -18.26
N SER A 92 -0.99 1.16 -17.33
CA SER A 92 -2.21 1.91 -17.02
C SER A 92 -1.89 3.40 -16.93
N CYS A 93 -2.70 4.25 -17.56
CA CYS A 93 -2.61 5.72 -17.41
C CYS A 93 -3.91 6.33 -16.87
N ASP A 94 -4.74 5.50 -16.25
CA ASP A 94 -5.99 5.87 -15.59
C ASP A 94 -5.98 5.44 -14.12
N ALA A 95 -4.81 5.55 -13.48
CA ALA A 95 -4.57 5.23 -12.08
C ALA A 95 -4.86 3.75 -11.69
N GLY A 96 -4.68 2.82 -12.63
CA GLY A 96 -4.85 1.39 -12.41
C GLY A 96 -6.27 0.90 -12.62
N GLU A 97 -7.17 1.68 -13.25
CA GLU A 97 -8.53 1.24 -13.56
C GLU A 97 -8.55 0.27 -14.75
N THR A 98 -7.74 0.54 -15.79
CA THR A 98 -7.58 -0.35 -16.94
C THR A 98 -6.12 -0.58 -17.28
N TRP A 99 -5.84 -1.75 -17.89
CA TRP A 99 -4.50 -2.19 -18.24
C TRP A 99 -4.42 -2.63 -19.70
N GLU A 100 -3.31 -2.30 -20.35
CA GLU A 100 -2.97 -2.74 -21.70
C GLU A 100 -1.54 -3.31 -21.74
N GLU A 101 -1.33 -4.37 -22.51
CA GLU A 101 0.01 -4.86 -22.82
C GLU A 101 0.64 -3.92 -23.86
N THR A 102 1.80 -3.35 -23.55
CA THR A 102 2.46 -2.35 -24.40
C THR A 102 3.80 -2.75 -24.97
N GLN A 103 4.37 -3.86 -24.48
CA GLN A 103 5.66 -4.32 -24.99
C GLN A 103 5.59 -4.64 -26.50
N ASP A 104 6.68 -4.32 -27.20
CA ASP A 104 6.81 -4.71 -28.60
C ASP A 104 7.27 -6.18 -28.69
N PRO A 105 6.54 -7.07 -29.39
CA PRO A 105 6.85 -8.50 -29.43
C PRO A 105 8.10 -8.85 -30.25
N VAL A 106 8.70 -7.88 -30.95
CA VAL A 106 9.94 -8.04 -31.72
C VAL A 106 11.13 -7.45 -30.95
N GLN A 107 10.95 -6.30 -30.29
CA GLN A 107 12.03 -5.63 -29.56
C GLN A 107 12.23 -6.20 -28.16
N CYS A 108 11.16 -6.68 -27.52
CA CYS A 108 11.21 -7.30 -26.21
C CYS A 108 11.26 -8.83 -26.32
N SER A 109 11.75 -9.48 -25.27
CA SER A 109 11.78 -10.94 -25.23
C SER A 109 10.36 -11.52 -25.20
N PRO A 110 10.05 -12.54 -26.00
CA PRO A 110 8.77 -13.23 -25.97
C PRO A 110 8.65 -14.25 -24.82
N THR A 111 9.74 -14.48 -24.07
CA THR A 111 9.78 -15.44 -22.97
C THR A 111 10.62 -14.92 -21.82
N THR A 112 10.44 -15.52 -20.65
CA THR A 112 11.24 -15.23 -19.47
C THR A 112 11.48 -16.46 -18.62
N SER A 113 12.63 -16.48 -17.95
CA SER A 113 12.92 -17.36 -16.81
C SER A 113 12.85 -16.63 -15.47
N ASP A 114 13.05 -15.31 -15.47
CA ASP A 114 13.08 -14.41 -14.31
C ASP A 114 12.92 -12.96 -14.83
N PRO A 115 11.73 -12.35 -14.68
CA PRO A 115 11.45 -11.00 -15.15
C PRO A 115 11.88 -9.93 -14.15
N TYR A 116 12.38 -8.80 -14.66
CA TYR A 116 12.66 -7.63 -13.84
C TYR A 116 12.28 -6.33 -14.56
N GLY A 117 11.57 -5.47 -13.84
CA GLY A 117 11.13 -4.16 -14.33
C GLY A 117 11.68 -3.00 -13.52
N TRP A 118 11.96 -1.90 -14.20
CA TRP A 118 12.39 -0.67 -13.55
C TRP A 118 11.88 0.55 -14.32
N VAL A 119 11.38 1.55 -13.60
CA VAL A 119 11.10 2.87 -14.17
C VAL A 119 12.13 3.84 -13.60
N ASP A 120 12.92 4.44 -14.47
CA ASP A 120 13.89 5.46 -14.07
C ASP A 120 13.17 6.77 -13.72
N THR A 121 13.09 7.06 -12.43
CA THR A 121 12.43 8.28 -11.92
C THR A 121 13.06 9.59 -12.36
N ILE A 122 14.26 9.57 -12.96
CA ILE A 122 14.93 10.79 -13.47
C ILE A 122 14.54 11.07 -14.92
N THR A 123 14.49 10.05 -15.77
CA THR A 123 14.28 10.21 -17.23
C THR A 123 12.95 9.66 -17.72
N ASP A 124 12.14 9.07 -16.84
CA ASP A 124 10.91 8.33 -17.17
C ASP A 124 11.12 7.14 -18.11
N ARG A 125 12.36 6.65 -18.23
CA ARG A 125 12.63 5.46 -19.06
C ARG A 125 12.08 4.23 -18.36
N VAL A 126 11.27 3.46 -19.09
CA VAL A 126 10.76 2.18 -18.63
C VAL A 126 11.67 1.08 -19.16
N PHE A 127 12.15 0.21 -18.28
CA PHE A 127 12.95 -0.96 -18.62
C PHE A 127 12.16 -2.23 -18.36
N ASN A 128 12.23 -3.15 -19.32
CA ASN A 128 11.75 -4.51 -19.23
C ASN A 128 12.93 -5.45 -19.50
N VAL A 129 13.37 -6.17 -18.47
CA VAL A 129 14.56 -7.01 -18.51
C VAL A 129 14.14 -8.46 -18.28
N GLN A 130 14.55 -9.34 -19.19
CA GLN A 130 14.12 -10.73 -19.19
C GLN A 130 15.33 -11.65 -19.19
N MET A 131 15.37 -12.59 -18.24
CA MET A 131 16.36 -13.65 -18.24
C MET A 131 15.98 -14.75 -19.23
N ILE A 132 16.95 -15.15 -20.06
CA ILE A 132 16.76 -16.21 -21.05
C ILE A 132 17.64 -17.39 -20.65
N GLY A 133 17.02 -18.44 -20.08
CA GLY A 133 17.61 -19.76 -19.84
C GLY A 133 18.92 -19.79 -19.05
N LEU A 134 19.19 -18.77 -18.22
CA LEU A 134 20.47 -18.51 -17.54
C LEU A 134 21.63 -18.13 -18.48
N GLU A 135 21.41 -18.10 -19.80
CA GLU A 135 22.46 -17.87 -20.78
C GLU A 135 22.71 -16.37 -21.02
N THR A 136 21.65 -15.58 -21.06
CA THR A 136 21.73 -14.13 -21.33
C THR A 136 20.58 -13.36 -20.68
N ALA A 137 20.69 -12.03 -20.68
CA ALA A 137 19.58 -11.13 -20.47
C ALA A 137 19.17 -10.50 -21.81
N TRP A 138 17.87 -10.28 -21.98
CA TRP A 138 17.28 -9.45 -23.01
C TRP A 138 16.71 -8.21 -22.34
N ILE A 139 17.22 -7.04 -22.70
CA ILE A 139 16.69 -5.77 -22.21
C ILE A 139 15.91 -5.08 -23.33
N CYS A 140 14.72 -4.60 -23.03
CA CYS A 140 14.05 -3.60 -23.84
C CYS A 140 13.66 -2.39 -22.99
N TRP A 141 13.55 -1.23 -23.63
CA TRP A 141 13.21 0.01 -22.96
C TRP A 141 12.32 0.90 -23.82
N SER A 142 11.53 1.73 -23.13
CA SER A 142 10.71 2.77 -23.73
C SER A 142 11.06 4.12 -23.13
N ASP A 143 11.13 5.14 -23.99
CA ASP A 143 11.40 6.53 -23.64
C ASP A 143 10.14 7.42 -23.81
N ASP A 144 8.98 6.82 -24.09
CA ASP A 144 7.75 7.52 -24.46
C ASP A 144 6.50 6.92 -23.80
N ASP A 145 6.59 6.62 -22.50
CA ASP A 145 5.51 6.00 -21.72
C ASP A 145 4.99 4.70 -22.34
N GLY A 146 5.87 3.84 -22.85
CA GLY A 146 5.53 2.52 -23.38
C GLY A 146 4.90 2.52 -24.77
N GLN A 147 4.91 3.64 -25.51
CA GLN A 147 4.33 3.70 -26.85
C GLN A 147 5.23 3.03 -27.89
N THR A 148 6.54 3.19 -27.75
CA THR A 148 7.54 2.53 -28.58
C THR A 148 8.63 1.92 -27.72
N TRP A 149 9.24 0.85 -28.24
CA TRP A 149 10.26 0.08 -27.55
C TRP A 149 11.48 -0.10 -28.44
N LEU A 150 12.64 -0.13 -27.81
CA LEU A 150 13.90 -0.57 -28.38
C LEU A 150 14.43 -1.71 -27.53
N GLY A 151 15.22 -2.61 -28.11
CA GLY A 151 15.78 -3.71 -27.35
C GLY A 151 17.15 -4.18 -27.78
N ASN A 152 17.80 -4.88 -26.86
CA ASN A 152 19.04 -5.61 -27.05
C ASN A 152 18.85 -7.06 -26.55
N PRO A 153 18.82 -8.05 -27.45
CA PRO A 153 18.60 -9.46 -27.09
C PRO A 153 19.78 -10.12 -26.39
N HIS A 154 20.94 -9.44 -26.31
CA HIS A 154 22.14 -9.98 -25.72
C HIS A 154 22.83 -8.93 -24.83
N ASP A 155 22.18 -8.60 -23.73
CA ASP A 155 22.70 -7.68 -22.71
C ASP A 155 23.36 -8.46 -21.56
N SER A 156 24.35 -9.27 -21.92
CA SER A 156 25.10 -10.10 -20.97
C SER A 156 26.59 -10.13 -21.29
N GLY A 157 27.39 -10.44 -20.27
CA GLY A 157 28.84 -10.60 -20.38
C GLY A 157 29.23 -11.87 -21.15
N THR A 158 30.53 -12.09 -21.33
CA THR A 158 31.07 -13.20 -22.13
C THR A 158 30.87 -14.60 -21.53
N THR A 159 30.33 -14.71 -20.30
CA THR A 159 30.21 -15.98 -19.57
C THR A 159 28.73 -16.25 -19.28
N PRO A 160 28.15 -17.32 -19.84
CA PRO A 160 26.73 -17.61 -19.73
C PRO A 160 26.43 -18.29 -18.40
N ILE A 161 26.31 -17.49 -17.34
CA ILE A 161 25.64 -17.84 -16.08
C ILE A 161 25.04 -16.55 -15.54
N ASN A 162 23.78 -16.29 -15.90
CA ASN A 162 22.99 -15.20 -15.35
C ASN A 162 21.89 -15.78 -14.47
N ASP A 163 21.68 -15.18 -13.30
CA ASP A 163 20.60 -15.54 -12.39
C ASP A 163 20.24 -14.32 -11.54
N HIS A 164 18.94 -14.11 -11.31
CA HIS A 164 18.39 -12.93 -10.63
C HIS A 164 18.95 -11.62 -11.21
N ILE A 165 18.43 -11.13 -12.33
CA ILE A 165 19.01 -9.94 -12.97
C ILE A 165 18.85 -8.70 -12.07
N LYS A 166 19.86 -7.82 -12.07
CA LYS A 166 19.80 -6.52 -11.39
C LYS A 166 20.05 -5.43 -12.41
N LEU A 167 19.20 -4.40 -12.41
CA LEU A 167 19.39 -3.18 -13.17
C LEU A 167 19.35 -2.00 -12.20
N ALA A 168 20.20 -1.00 -12.46
CA ALA A 168 20.20 0.24 -11.72
C ALA A 168 20.41 1.40 -12.70
N THR A 169 19.74 2.51 -12.44
CA THR A 169 20.01 3.79 -13.11
C THR A 169 20.75 4.72 -12.16
N GLY A 170 21.56 5.63 -12.71
CA GLY A 170 22.38 6.55 -11.95
C GLY A 170 22.81 7.75 -12.80
N PRO A 171 23.30 8.83 -12.16
CA PRO A 171 23.82 10.01 -12.84
C PRO A 171 25.16 9.79 -13.55
#